data_AF-A0A838S4E8-F1
#
_entry.id   AF-A0A838S4E8-F1
#
_cell.length_a   1.000
_cell.length_b   1.000
_cell.length_c   1.000
_cell.angle_alpha   90.00
_cell.angle_beta   90.00
_cell.angle_gamma   90.00
#
_symmetry.space_group_name_H-M   'P 1'
#
loop_
_entity.id
_entity.type
_entity.pdbx_description
1 polymer ?
#
loop_
_entity_poly.entity_id
_entity_poly.type
_entity_poly.pdbx_seq_one_letter_code
_entity_poly.pdbx_strand_id
1 'polypeptide(L)'
;MRQSADVPRVLEFVTVKRNVALAWRSYGHWWIELDKTESYGWWPTKLPIGAIDMFRGVPGVLNAVGVDPDGTLTRDPNHGLTADHEFHPVLIQPRTDQE
;
A
#
# COMPACT_ATOMS: atom_id res chain seq x y z
N MET A 1 -13.55 13.55 23.61
CA MET A 1 -12.31 14.11 23.04
C MET A 1 -12.60 14.48 21.60
N ARG A 2 -12.41 15.74 21.20
CA ARG A 2 -12.52 16.13 19.78
C ARG A 2 -11.30 15.59 19.06
N GLN A 3 -11.50 14.71 18.10
CA GLN A 3 -10.48 14.32 17.13
C GLN A 3 -10.07 15.61 16.41
N SER A 4 -8.83 16.05 16.59
CA SER A 4 -8.30 17.18 15.83
C SER A 4 -8.49 16.85 14.36
N ALA A 5 -9.14 17.72 13.59
CA ALA A 5 -9.20 17.54 12.14
C ALA A 5 -7.76 17.49 11.65
N ASP A 6 -7.36 16.38 11.02
CA ASP A 6 -6.02 16.23 10.46
C ASP A 6 -5.79 17.37 9.47
N VAL A 7 -4.83 18.25 9.78
CA VAL A 7 -4.44 19.33 8.88
C VAL A 7 -3.83 18.68 7.65
N PRO A 8 -4.34 18.94 6.43
CA PRO A 8 -3.76 18.39 5.22
C PRO A 8 -2.27 18.76 5.15
N ARG A 9 -1.40 17.76 4.93
CA ARG A 9 0.02 17.98 4.71
C ARG A 9 0.36 17.92 3.22
N VAL A 10 1.27 18.79 2.80
CA VAL A 10 1.86 18.71 1.46
C VAL A 10 2.90 17.59 1.47
N LEU A 11 2.79 16.67 0.53
CA LEU A 11 3.80 15.64 0.32
C LEU A 11 4.89 16.17 -0.62
N GLU A 12 6.15 15.95 -0.28
CA GLU A 12 7.29 16.24 -1.15
C GLU A 12 7.29 15.33 -2.38
N PHE A 13 7.03 14.03 -2.17
CA PHE A 13 6.91 13.06 -3.26
C PHE A 13 6.10 11.84 -2.84
N VAL A 14 5.51 11.22 -3.86
CA VAL A 14 4.92 9.90 -3.77
C VAL A 14 5.72 8.98 -4.68
N THR A 15 5.91 7.73 -4.25
CA THR A 15 6.48 6.68 -5.09
C THR A 15 5.55 5.49 -5.10
N VAL A 16 5.08 5.11 -6.28
CA VAL A 16 4.27 3.91 -6.49
C VAL A 16 5.21 2.78 -6.88
N LYS A 17 5.11 1.66 -6.17
CA LYS A 17 6.01 0.51 -6.30
C LYS A 17 5.25 -0.78 -6.54
N ARG A 18 5.86 -1.70 -7.28
CA ARG A 18 5.30 -3.03 -7.57
C ARG A 18 6.37 -4.11 -7.69
N ASN A 19 6.11 -5.27 -7.09
CA ASN A 19 6.86 -6.51 -7.37
C ASN A 19 6.02 -7.49 -8.19
N VAL A 20 6.64 -8.17 -9.17
CA VAL A 20 5.92 -9.03 -10.14
C VAL A 20 5.47 -10.33 -9.47
N ALA A 21 6.37 -11.01 -8.75
CA ALA A 21 6.04 -12.10 -7.85
C ALA A 21 7.22 -12.40 -6.92
N LEU A 22 6.99 -12.35 -5.61
CA LEU A 22 7.89 -12.95 -4.63
C LEU A 22 7.28 -14.30 -4.25
N ALA A 23 7.93 -15.39 -4.66
CA ALA A 23 7.52 -16.74 -4.30
C ALA A 23 7.28 -16.80 -2.78
N TRP A 24 6.12 -17.32 -2.39
CA TRP A 24 5.67 -17.46 -0.99
C TRP A 24 5.35 -16.18 -0.21
N ARG A 25 5.45 -15.00 -0.83
CA ARG A 25 5.17 -13.72 -0.15
C ARG A 25 4.02 -12.97 -0.80
N SER A 26 4.12 -12.68 -2.10
CA SER A 26 3.07 -11.95 -2.82
C SER A 26 3.17 -12.11 -4.34
N TYR A 27 2.00 -12.17 -4.98
CA TYR A 27 1.88 -12.08 -6.44
C TYR A 27 1.46 -10.67 -6.79
N GLY A 28 2.31 -9.92 -7.49
CA GLY A 28 1.93 -8.59 -7.99
C GLY A 28 1.66 -7.55 -6.90
N HIS A 29 2.39 -7.56 -5.76
CA HIS A 29 2.14 -6.61 -4.67
C HIS A 29 2.44 -5.19 -5.07
N TRP A 30 1.47 -4.31 -4.84
CA TRP A 30 1.60 -2.87 -5.02
C TRP A 30 1.61 -2.19 -3.66
N TRP A 31 2.49 -1.21 -3.50
CA TRP A 31 2.48 -0.31 -2.36
C TRP A 31 2.90 1.09 -2.78
N ILE A 32 2.52 2.06 -1.96
CA ILE A 32 2.80 3.47 -2.18
C ILE A 32 3.63 3.98 -1.00
N GLU A 33 4.72 4.69 -1.26
CA GLU A 33 5.50 5.38 -0.24
C GLU A 33 5.24 6.89 -0.29
N LEU A 34 4.99 7.49 0.87
CA LEU A 34 4.76 8.94 1.03
C LEU A 34 5.92 9.56 1.81
N ASP A 35 6.68 10.46 1.17
CA ASP A 35 7.79 11.21 1.77
C ASP A 35 8.80 10.36 2.55
N LYS A 36 8.99 9.08 2.17
CA LYS A 36 9.77 8.05 2.90
C LYS A 36 9.33 7.77 4.35
N THR A 37 8.28 8.40 4.86
CA THR A 37 7.87 8.25 6.27
C THR A 37 6.84 7.16 6.45
N GLU A 38 5.93 7.06 5.48
CA GLU A 38 4.78 6.16 5.50
C GLU A 38 4.74 5.35 4.22
N SER A 39 4.04 4.23 4.29
CA SER A 39 3.67 3.48 3.10
C SER A 39 2.40 2.71 3.29
N TYR A 40 1.71 2.49 2.18
CA TYR A 40 0.38 1.90 2.16
C TYR A 40 0.31 0.87 1.05
N GLY A 41 0.01 -0.37 1.41
CA GLY A 41 -0.21 -1.47 0.49
C GLY A 41 -1.34 -2.38 0.97
N TRP A 42 -2.05 -2.96 0.02
CA TRP A 42 -3.11 -3.91 0.31
C TRP A 42 -2.54 -5.33 0.37
N TRP A 43 -2.90 -6.09 1.41
CA TRP A 43 -2.45 -7.47 1.58
C TRP A 43 -3.64 -8.43 1.74
N PRO A 44 -3.58 -9.65 1.19
CA PRO A 44 -4.54 -10.70 1.50
C PRO A 44 -4.59 -10.99 2.99
N THR A 45 -5.78 -11.21 3.55
CA THR A 45 -5.92 -11.60 4.96
C THR A 45 -5.40 -13.00 5.26
N LYS A 46 -5.19 -13.80 4.22
CA LYS A 46 -4.67 -15.17 4.29
C LYS A 46 -3.75 -15.43 3.10
N LEU A 47 -2.63 -16.09 3.37
CA LEU A 47 -1.69 -16.59 2.37
C LEU A 47 -1.48 -18.11 2.57
N PRO A 48 -1.40 -18.92 1.50
CA PRO A 48 -1.57 -18.54 0.10
C PRO A 48 -3.04 -18.27 -0.27
N ILE A 49 -3.26 -17.46 -1.31
CA ILE A 49 -4.61 -17.20 -1.86
C ILE A 49 -5.13 -18.48 -2.51
N GLY A 50 -6.33 -18.91 -2.13
CA GLY A 50 -6.98 -20.07 -2.74
C GLY A 50 -7.61 -19.75 -4.09
N ALA A 51 -7.78 -20.77 -4.94
CA ALA A 51 -8.43 -20.62 -6.25
C ALA A 51 -9.89 -20.09 -6.13
N ILE A 52 -10.61 -20.46 -5.08
CA ILE A 52 -11.99 -19.99 -4.82
C ILE A 52 -12.02 -18.50 -4.49
N ASP A 53 -11.02 -18.00 -3.74
CA ASP A 53 -10.92 -16.58 -3.36
C ASP A 53 -10.67 -15.70 -4.59
N MET A 54 -9.97 -16.22 -5.59
CA MET A 54 -9.75 -15.53 -6.86
C MET A 54 -11.07 -15.23 -7.60
N PHE A 55 -12.07 -16.11 -7.50
CA PHE A 55 -13.37 -15.92 -8.14
C PHE A 55 -14.36 -15.11 -7.27
N ARG A 56 -14.22 -15.17 -5.95
CA ARG A 56 -15.13 -14.48 -5.01
C ARG A 56 -14.65 -13.10 -4.57
N GLY A 57 -13.42 -12.75 -4.94
CA GLY A 57 -12.71 -11.61 -4.39
C GLY A 57 -11.91 -12.04 -3.15
N VAL A 58 -10.72 -11.46 -3.04
CA VAL A 58 -9.78 -11.75 -1.95
C VAL A 58 -9.99 -10.68 -0.88
N PRO A 59 -10.40 -11.03 0.35
CA PRO A 59 -10.41 -10.08 1.45
C PRO A 59 -8.98 -9.63 1.77
N GLY A 60 -8.80 -8.38 2.18
CA GLY A 60 -7.49 -7.92 2.57
C GLY A 60 -7.48 -6.88 3.68
N VAL A 61 -6.28 -6.63 4.17
CA VAL A 61 -5.93 -5.67 5.21
C VAL A 61 -4.95 -4.65 4.67
N LEU A 62 -5.02 -3.44 5.20
CA LEU A 62 -4.01 -2.42 4.93
C LEU A 62 -2.71 -2.81 5.64
N ASN A 63 -1.59 -2.70 4.94
CA ASN A 63 -0.23 -2.86 5.48
C ASN A 63 0.01 -4.19 6.20
N ALA A 64 -0.68 -5.25 5.78
CA ALA A 64 -0.58 -6.57 6.39
C ALA A 64 -0.81 -6.58 7.92
N VAL A 65 -1.53 -5.59 8.47
CA VAL A 65 -1.71 -5.48 9.93
C VAL A 65 -2.43 -6.73 10.45
N GLY A 66 -1.76 -7.46 11.34
CA GLY A 66 -2.24 -8.73 11.90
C GLY A 66 -2.03 -9.95 11.00
N VAL A 67 -1.36 -9.80 9.85
CA VAL A 67 -1.05 -10.88 8.90
C VAL A 67 0.47 -11.08 8.76
N ASP A 68 1.24 -10.00 8.69
CA ASP A 68 2.71 -10.01 8.62
C ASP A 68 3.29 -9.25 9.82
N PRO A 69 4.35 -9.76 10.49
CA PRO A 69 4.94 -9.12 11.65
C PRO A 69 5.56 -7.74 11.37
N ASP A 70 5.93 -7.45 10.12
CA ASP A 70 6.54 -6.17 9.73
C ASP A 70 5.47 -5.10 9.39
N GLY A 71 4.20 -5.50 9.35
CA GLY A 71 3.07 -4.63 9.03
C GLY A 71 2.66 -3.71 10.19
N THR A 72 2.45 -2.42 9.89
CA THR A 72 1.98 -1.44 10.88
C THR A 72 0.86 -0.56 10.32
N LEU A 73 0.20 0.24 11.16
CA LEU A 73 -0.87 1.15 10.74
C LEU A 73 -0.44 2.13 9.65
N THR A 74 0.85 2.46 9.54
CA THR A 74 1.38 3.46 8.60
C THR A 74 2.53 2.97 7.72
N ARG A 75 2.91 1.69 7.84
CA ARG A 75 3.97 1.11 7.00
C ARG A 75 3.63 -0.30 6.54
N ASP A 76 3.72 -0.47 5.23
CA ASP A 76 3.72 -1.75 4.54
C ASP A 76 4.99 -2.56 4.92
N PRO A 77 4.92 -3.90 5.00
CA PRO A 77 6.10 -4.74 5.17
C PRO A 77 7.23 -4.51 4.16
N ASN A 78 6.92 -3.98 2.98
CA ASN A 78 7.91 -3.63 1.94
C ASN A 78 8.37 -2.16 1.99
N HIS A 79 8.05 -1.41 3.05
CA HIS A 79 8.47 -0.02 3.20
C HIS A 79 9.99 0.15 3.02
N GLY A 80 10.39 1.02 2.10
CA GLY A 80 11.78 1.35 1.82
C GLY A 80 12.53 0.30 1.01
N LEU A 81 11.87 -0.83 0.66
CA LEU A 81 12.46 -1.82 -0.22
C LEU A 81 12.46 -1.34 -1.67
N THR A 82 13.48 -1.76 -2.41
CA THR A 82 13.51 -1.64 -3.88
C THR A 82 12.46 -2.57 -4.50
N ALA A 83 11.79 -2.09 -5.54
CA ALA A 83 10.80 -2.84 -6.28
C ALA A 83 11.25 -3.14 -7.72
N ASP A 84 10.64 -4.15 -8.33
CA ASP A 84 10.84 -4.46 -9.76
C ASP A 84 10.41 -3.28 -10.65
N HIS A 85 9.38 -2.54 -10.20
CA HIS A 85 8.88 -1.34 -10.86
C HIS A 85 8.62 -0.24 -9.83
N GLU A 86 9.14 0.95 -10.10
CA GLU A 86 8.91 2.15 -9.29
C GLU A 86 8.68 3.35 -10.20
N PHE A 87 7.74 4.23 -9.83
CA PHE A 87 7.56 5.51 -10.51
C PHE A 87 6.99 6.57 -9.57
N HIS A 88 7.21 7.84 -9.94
CA HIS A 88 6.62 8.99 -9.25
C HIS A 88 5.39 9.45 -10.05
N PRO A 89 4.17 9.41 -9.47
CA PRO A 89 2.99 9.91 -10.16
C PRO A 89 3.10 11.43 -10.34
N VAL A 90 2.67 11.90 -11.51
CA VAL A 90 2.61 13.32 -11.84
C VAL A 90 1.15 13.72 -12.02
N LEU A 91 0.72 14.75 -11.30
CA LEU A 91 -0.60 15.36 -11.50
C LEU A 91 -0.58 16.19 -12.77
N ILE A 92 -1.22 15.68 -13.83
CA ILE A 92 -1.38 16.41 -15.10
C ILE A 92 -2.49 17.46 -15.00
N GLN A 93 -3.47 17.22 -14.14
CA GLN A 93 -4.56 18.14 -13.83
C GLN A 93 -4.71 18.23 -12.31
N PRO A 94 -4.77 19.45 -11.73
CA PRO A 94 -5.11 19.61 -10.32
C PRO A 94 -6.48 18.98 -10.01
N ARG A 95 -6.59 18.32 -8.86
CA ARG A 95 -7.82 17.72 -8.32
C ARG A 95 -8.08 18.26 -6.92
N THR A 96 -9.36 18.30 -6.52
CA THR A 96 -9.78 18.72 -5.19
C THR A 96 -10.77 17.70 -4.64
N ASP A 97 -10.92 17.59 -3.33
CA ASP A 97 -11.84 16.61 -2.70
C ASP A 97 -13.33 16.87 -3.01
N GLN A 98 -13.66 17.95 -3.73
CA GLN A 98 -15.01 18.31 -4.11
C GLN A 98 -15.39 17.87 -5.54
N GLU A 99 -14.45 17.29 -6.30
CA GLU A 99 -14.63 16.85 -7.69
C GLU A 99 -13.88 15.55 -8.02
#